data_AF-A0A950RHS9-F1
#
_entry.id   AF-A0A950RHS9-F1
#
_cell.length_a   1.000
_cell.length_b   1.000
_cell.length_c   1.000
_cell.angle_alpha   90.00
_cell.angle_beta   90.00
_cell.angle_gamma   90.00
#
_symmetry.space_group_name_H-M   'P 1'
#
loop_
_entity.id
_entity.type
_entity.pdbx_description
1 polymer ?
#
loop_
_entity_poly.entity_id
_entity_poly.type
_entity_poly.pdbx_seq_one_letter_code
_entity_poly.pdbx_strand_id
1 'polypeptide(L)'
;MKFMFFVLPTVPGTLEDRKRLRPIGRNNERYQQMLEELRKLAVLADDAGFDVMATTEHHFHSEGYETSVAPLLLYTDLAARTKRIKFSPLGLVLPSWDPMRAAEELAVLDHLTKGRIYAGFARGYQDRWVNVLGQQYHVTGAPMDGSSIDNHNRKVYE
;
A
#
# COMPACT_ATOMS: atom_id res chain seq x y z
N MET A 1 -16.35 12.75 -15.44
CA MET A 1 -16.13 11.45 -14.75
C MET A 1 -14.68 11.40 -14.28
N LYS A 2 -14.40 10.87 -13.09
CA LYS A 2 -13.02 10.70 -12.58
C LYS A 2 -12.60 9.24 -12.67
N PHE A 3 -11.32 8.97 -12.92
CA PHE A 3 -10.76 7.64 -13.08
C PHE A 3 -9.61 7.38 -12.12
N MET A 4 -9.62 6.20 -11.52
CA MET A 4 -8.57 5.72 -10.63
C MET A 4 -7.85 4.53 -11.25
N PHE A 5 -6.52 4.57 -11.23
CA PHE A 5 -5.65 3.49 -11.66
C PHE A 5 -5.13 2.74 -10.44
N PHE A 6 -5.71 1.57 -10.17
CA PHE A 6 -5.32 0.73 -9.04
C PHE A 6 -4.25 -0.27 -9.47
N VAL A 7 -3.16 -0.33 -8.72
CA VAL A 7 -2.02 -1.20 -8.99
C VAL A 7 -1.71 -2.02 -7.75
N LEU A 8 -1.41 -3.30 -7.96
CA LEU A 8 -0.86 -4.20 -6.96
C LEU A 8 0.63 -4.39 -7.25
N PRO A 9 1.53 -3.64 -6.58
CA PRO A 9 2.97 -3.83 -6.70
C PRO A 9 3.33 -5.31 -6.55
N THR A 10 3.88 -5.91 -7.59
CA THR A 10 4.14 -7.34 -7.64
C THR A 10 5.49 -7.54 -8.28
N VAL A 11 6.35 -8.32 -7.63
CA VAL A 11 7.65 -8.69 -8.17
C VAL A 11 7.42 -9.46 -9.47
N PRO A 12 7.97 -8.98 -10.62
CA PRO A 12 7.74 -9.60 -11.91
C PRO A 12 8.35 -10.99 -11.93
N GLY A 13 7.59 -11.95 -12.48
CA GLY A 13 8.01 -13.34 -12.58
C GLY A 13 6.91 -14.23 -13.12
N THR A 14 7.30 -15.17 -13.98
CA THR A 14 6.42 -16.25 -14.45
C THR A 14 6.06 -17.20 -13.31
N LEU A 15 5.07 -18.07 -13.52
CA LEU A 15 4.77 -19.13 -12.54
C LEU A 15 5.98 -20.04 -12.28
N GLU A 16 6.80 -20.27 -13.30
CA GLU A 16 8.02 -21.07 -13.16
C GLU A 16 9.10 -20.33 -12.37
N ASP A 17 9.30 -19.03 -12.62
CA ASP A 17 10.20 -18.20 -11.81
C ASP A 17 9.79 -18.21 -10.34
N ARG A 18 8.48 -18.15 -10.05
CA ARG A 18 7.98 -18.16 -8.66
C ARG A 18 8.24 -19.47 -7.94
N LYS A 19 8.30 -20.60 -8.66
CA LYS A 19 8.71 -21.90 -8.10
C LYS A 19 10.23 -21.92 -7.87
N ARG A 20 11.00 -21.56 -8.90
CA ARG A 20 12.47 -21.66 -8.92
C ARG A 20 13.15 -20.67 -7.97
N LEU A 21 12.60 -19.48 -7.81
CA LEU A 21 13.18 -18.39 -7.02
C LEU A 21 12.51 -18.21 -5.65
N ARG A 22 11.76 -19.19 -5.16
CA ARG A 22 10.97 -19.05 -3.93
C ARG A 22 11.89 -18.83 -2.70
N PRO A 23 11.67 -17.78 -1.88
CA PRO A 23 10.69 -16.69 -2.06
C PRO A 23 11.18 -15.61 -3.06
N ILE A 24 10.43 -15.41 -4.15
CA ILE A 24 10.82 -14.46 -5.22
C ILE A 24 10.83 -13.02 -4.72
N GLY A 25 10.09 -12.70 -3.66
CA GLY A 25 10.06 -11.39 -3.02
C GLY A 25 11.40 -10.95 -2.42
N ARG A 26 12.37 -11.87 -2.25
CA ARG A 26 13.75 -11.55 -1.81
C ARG A 26 14.71 -11.29 -2.97
N ASN A 27 14.27 -11.42 -4.21
CA ASN A 27 15.13 -11.19 -5.36
C ASN A 27 15.29 -9.68 -5.62
N ASN A 28 16.47 -9.15 -5.31
CA ASN A 28 16.77 -7.72 -5.43
C ASN A 28 16.57 -7.19 -6.84
N GLU A 29 17.06 -7.88 -7.87
CA GLU A 29 16.97 -7.43 -9.26
C GLU A 29 15.51 -7.30 -9.71
N ARG A 30 14.68 -8.28 -9.40
CA ARG A 30 13.26 -8.26 -9.75
C ARG A 30 12.48 -7.24 -8.92
N TYR A 31 12.84 -7.03 -7.66
CA TYR A 31 12.24 -5.95 -6.86
C TYR A 31 12.56 -4.58 -7.44
N GLN A 32 13.80 -4.35 -7.89
CA GLN A 32 14.18 -3.11 -8.59
C GLN A 32 13.44 -2.97 -9.91
N GLN A 33 13.27 -4.07 -10.66
CA GLN A 33 12.46 -4.07 -11.88
C GLN A 33 11.01 -3.63 -11.60
N MET A 34 10.38 -4.15 -10.54
CA MET A 34 9.04 -3.74 -10.13
C MET A 34 8.97 -2.23 -9.85
N LEU A 35 9.93 -1.67 -9.11
CA LEU A 35 9.95 -0.24 -8.81
C LEU A 35 10.06 0.60 -10.09
N GLU A 36 10.91 0.18 -11.04
CA GLU A 36 11.07 0.87 -12.31
C GLU A 36 9.79 0.79 -13.17
N GLU A 37 9.11 -0.36 -13.19
CA GLU A 37 7.83 -0.51 -13.85
C GLU A 37 6.75 0.36 -13.22
N LEU A 38 6.69 0.46 -11.88
CA LEU A 38 5.76 1.33 -11.17
C LEU A 38 5.98 2.82 -11.51
N ARG A 39 7.24 3.27 -11.64
CA ARG A 39 7.54 4.64 -12.08
C ARG A 39 7.01 4.91 -13.48
N LYS A 40 7.27 3.99 -14.42
CA LYS A 40 6.77 4.10 -15.80
C LYS A 40 5.26 4.13 -15.84
N LEU A 41 4.60 3.26 -15.07
CA LEU A 41 3.15 3.22 -14.93
C LEU A 41 2.57 4.51 -14.34
N ALA A 42 3.22 5.09 -13.33
CA ALA A 42 2.79 6.36 -12.74
C ALA A 42 2.84 7.52 -13.74
N VAL A 43 3.95 7.64 -14.49
CA VAL A 43 4.09 8.65 -15.55
C VAL A 43 3.05 8.43 -16.65
N LEU A 44 2.87 7.18 -17.09
CA LEU A 44 1.88 6.85 -18.12
C LEU A 44 0.45 7.19 -17.67
N ALA A 45 0.08 6.86 -16.43
CA ALA A 45 -1.24 7.18 -15.89
C ALA A 45 -1.47 8.69 -15.77
N ASP A 46 -0.43 9.43 -15.36
CA ASP A 46 -0.44 10.90 -15.29
C ASP A 46 -0.68 11.54 -16.67
N ASP A 47 0.09 11.11 -17.67
CA ASP A 47 0.01 11.60 -19.05
C ASP A 47 -1.30 11.18 -19.74
N ALA A 48 -1.84 10.00 -19.41
CA ALA A 48 -3.13 9.51 -19.90
C ALA A 48 -4.33 10.20 -19.23
N GLY A 49 -4.11 11.03 -18.22
CA GLY A 49 -5.14 11.85 -17.60
C GLY A 49 -5.91 11.20 -16.45
N PHE A 50 -5.41 10.10 -15.86
CA PHE A 50 -6.01 9.54 -14.65
C PHE A 50 -5.98 10.54 -13.49
N ASP A 51 -6.99 10.49 -12.62
CA ASP A 51 -7.10 11.39 -11.48
C ASP A 51 -6.29 10.90 -10.28
N VAL A 52 -6.27 9.58 -10.07
CA VAL A 52 -5.66 8.94 -8.90
C VAL A 52 -4.92 7.66 -9.32
N MET A 53 -3.69 7.48 -8.84
CA MET A 53 -3.03 6.17 -8.79
C MET A 53 -3.11 5.64 -7.36
N ALA A 54 -3.53 4.39 -7.20
CA ALA A 54 -3.70 3.80 -5.88
C ALA A 54 -2.97 2.47 -5.76
N THR A 55 -2.44 2.19 -4.56
CA THR A 55 -1.89 0.89 -4.20
C THR A 55 -2.42 0.44 -2.85
N THR A 56 -2.32 -0.84 -2.59
CA THR A 56 -2.60 -1.44 -1.28
C THR A 56 -1.50 -1.14 -0.25
N GLU A 57 -1.74 -1.54 1.00
CA GLU A 57 -0.70 -1.80 2.00
C GLU A 57 -0.72 -3.29 2.34
N HIS A 58 0.41 -4.00 2.15
CA HIS A 58 0.55 -5.39 2.56
C HIS A 58 1.97 -5.67 3.02
N HIS A 59 2.08 -6.57 4.00
CA HIS A 59 3.33 -6.94 4.64
C HIS A 59 3.53 -8.45 4.65
N PHE A 60 4.80 -8.89 4.71
CA PHE A 60 5.21 -10.29 4.79
C PHE A 60 4.77 -11.18 3.59
N HIS A 61 4.62 -10.60 2.40
CA HIS A 61 4.43 -11.33 1.15
C HIS A 61 5.76 -11.71 0.50
N SER A 62 6.45 -12.68 1.09
CA SER A 62 7.71 -13.24 0.55
C SER A 62 7.53 -13.86 -0.85
N GLU A 63 6.31 -14.23 -1.19
CA GLU A 63 5.85 -14.73 -2.48
C GLU A 63 5.91 -13.66 -3.60
N GLY A 64 6.20 -12.41 -3.24
CA GLY A 64 6.41 -11.31 -4.18
C GLY A 64 5.13 -10.76 -4.79
N TYR A 65 3.99 -10.94 -4.13
CA TYR A 65 2.72 -10.32 -4.47
C TYR A 65 2.46 -9.15 -3.52
N GLU A 66 1.75 -8.12 -4.00
CA GLU A 66 1.29 -6.99 -3.16
C GLU A 66 2.43 -6.37 -2.31
N THR A 67 3.63 -6.20 -2.88
CA THR A 67 4.84 -5.76 -2.17
C THR A 67 4.89 -4.23 -1.94
N SER A 68 3.75 -3.65 -1.59
CA SER A 68 3.56 -2.26 -1.17
C SER A 68 3.56 -2.16 0.36
N VAL A 69 4.72 -2.37 0.99
CA VAL A 69 4.87 -2.34 2.46
C VAL A 69 4.87 -0.92 3.04
N ALA A 70 5.22 0.07 2.23
CA ALA A 70 5.34 1.47 2.65
C ALA A 70 4.76 2.38 1.54
N PRO A 71 3.42 2.43 1.39
CA PRO A 71 2.78 3.16 0.30
C PRO A 71 3.14 4.65 0.30
N LEU A 72 3.28 5.29 1.47
CA LEU A 72 3.65 6.71 1.56
C LEU A 72 5.06 6.98 0.98
N LEU A 73 6.04 6.13 1.29
CA LEU A 73 7.38 6.23 0.72
C LEU A 73 7.38 6.00 -0.79
N LEU A 74 6.60 5.01 -1.26
CA LEU A 74 6.44 4.75 -2.69
C LEU A 74 5.84 5.98 -3.39
N TYR A 75 4.80 6.59 -2.82
CA TYR A 75 4.17 7.77 -3.39
C TYR A 75 5.08 8.99 -3.41
N THR A 76 6.02 9.14 -2.47
CA THR A 76 7.05 10.19 -2.57
C THR A 76 7.86 10.06 -3.87
N ASP A 77 8.34 8.85 -4.20
CA ASP A 77 9.12 8.59 -5.42
C ASP A 77 8.27 8.77 -6.69
N LEU A 78 7.04 8.24 -6.70
CA LEU A 78 6.15 8.34 -7.85
C LEU A 78 5.69 9.78 -8.09
N ALA A 79 5.34 10.50 -7.03
CA ALA A 79 4.89 11.88 -7.12
C ALA A 79 5.99 12.82 -7.62
N ALA A 80 7.26 12.56 -7.31
CA ALA A 80 8.39 13.33 -7.83
C ALA A 80 8.55 13.23 -9.36
N ARG A 81 7.89 12.25 -9.99
CA ARG A 81 7.98 11.94 -11.42
C ARG A 81 6.72 12.31 -12.21
N THR A 82 5.66 12.72 -11.52
CA THR A 82 4.37 13.08 -12.10
C THR A 82 4.01 14.53 -11.84
N LYS A 83 3.09 15.07 -12.63
CA LYS A 83 2.73 16.49 -12.66
C LYS A 83 1.38 16.75 -11.99
N ARG A 84 0.38 15.89 -12.20
CA ARG A 84 -1.03 16.18 -11.82
C ARG A 84 -1.73 15.07 -11.05
N ILE A 85 -1.42 13.80 -11.35
CA ILE A 85 -2.07 12.64 -10.75
C ILE A 85 -1.89 12.67 -9.23
N LYS A 86 -2.96 12.31 -8.53
CA LYS A 86 -2.96 12.16 -7.08
C LYS A 86 -2.67 10.72 -6.69
N PHE A 87 -2.26 10.49 -5.46
CA PHE A 87 -2.01 9.17 -4.92
C PHE A 87 -2.91 8.89 -3.74
N SER A 88 -3.39 7.65 -3.63
CA SER A 88 -4.19 7.21 -2.49
C SER A 88 -3.81 5.79 -2.11
N PRO A 89 -3.50 5.52 -0.84
CA PRO A 89 -3.54 4.15 -0.36
C PRO A 89 -4.99 3.66 -0.40
N LEU A 90 -5.19 2.39 -0.71
CA LEU A 90 -6.49 1.71 -0.62
C LEU A 90 -6.34 0.44 0.23
N GLY A 91 -6.15 0.54 1.55
CA GLY A 91 -5.95 1.73 2.40
C GLY A 91 -4.71 1.52 3.28
N LEU A 92 -4.28 2.56 3.99
CA LEU A 92 -3.40 2.38 5.14
C LEU A 92 -4.16 1.58 6.18
N VAL A 93 -3.59 0.49 6.66
CA VAL A 93 -4.24 -0.35 7.67
C VAL A 93 -4.03 0.27 9.03
N LEU A 94 -4.83 1.28 9.33
CA LEU A 94 -4.63 2.18 10.46
C LEU A 94 -4.39 1.48 11.81
N PRO A 95 -5.01 0.32 12.14
CA PRO A 95 -4.72 -0.38 13.39
C PRO A 95 -3.29 -0.95 13.49
N SER A 96 -2.53 -1.03 12.40
CA SER A 96 -1.11 -1.40 12.40
C SER A 96 -0.15 -0.21 12.45
N TRP A 97 -0.67 1.02 12.56
CA TRP A 97 0.11 2.24 12.60
C TRP A 97 0.06 2.89 13.99
N ASP A 98 1.09 3.69 14.29
CA ASP A 98 0.92 4.76 15.27
C ASP A 98 0.10 5.88 14.60
N PRO A 99 -1.06 6.28 15.16
CA PRO A 99 -1.96 7.22 14.51
C PRO A 99 -1.36 8.64 14.42
N MET A 100 -0.54 9.05 15.39
CA MET A 100 0.14 10.35 15.36
C MET A 100 1.17 10.37 14.23
N ARG A 101 1.98 9.31 14.13
CA ARG A 101 2.95 9.16 13.06
C ARG A 101 2.28 9.08 11.68
N ALA A 102 1.17 8.36 11.55
CA ALA A 102 0.41 8.30 10.31
C ALA A 102 -0.08 9.70 9.88
N ALA A 103 -0.61 10.49 10.82
CA ALA A 103 -1.03 11.86 10.55
C ALA A 103 0.13 12.77 10.14
N GLU A 104 1.27 12.68 10.84
CA GLU A 104 2.48 13.46 10.51
C GLU A 104 3.07 13.08 9.15
N GLU A 105 3.21 11.79 8.85
CA GLU A 105 3.74 11.33 7.57
C GLU A 105 2.82 11.70 6.39
N LEU A 106 1.49 11.61 6.57
CA LEU A 106 0.52 12.08 5.57
C LEU A 106 0.61 13.59 5.36
N ALA A 107 0.75 14.39 6.43
CA ALA A 107 0.88 15.84 6.32
C ALA A 107 2.16 16.24 5.59
N VAL A 108 3.30 15.61 5.93
CA VAL A 108 4.57 15.82 5.23
C VAL A 108 4.43 15.46 3.75
N LEU A 109 3.84 14.31 3.43
CA LEU A 109 3.67 13.89 2.05
C LEU A 109 2.72 14.82 1.27
N ASP A 110 1.65 15.30 1.90
CA ASP A 110 0.75 16.27 1.27
C ASP A 110 1.49 17.55 0.87
N HIS A 111 2.35 18.08 1.76
CA HIS A 111 3.21 19.22 1.46
C HIS A 111 4.24 18.93 0.36
N LEU A 112 4.94 17.79 0.43
CA LEU A 112 5.92 17.39 -0.59
C LEU A 112 5.29 17.26 -1.98
N THR A 113 4.06 16.78 -2.04
CA THR A 113 3.35 16.54 -3.30
C THR A 113 2.48 17.71 -3.76
N LYS A 114 2.37 18.78 -2.95
CA LYS A 114 1.52 19.96 -3.17
C LYS A 114 0.03 19.61 -3.27
N GLY A 115 -0.51 18.88 -2.30
CA GLY A 115 -1.94 18.58 -2.23
C GLY A 115 -2.39 17.38 -3.09
N ARG A 116 -1.45 16.49 -3.44
CA ARG A 116 -1.71 15.35 -4.35
C ARG A 116 -1.85 14.02 -3.62
N ILE A 117 -2.14 14.02 -2.33
CA ILE A 117 -2.42 12.80 -1.56
C ILE A 117 -3.88 12.77 -1.10
N TYR A 118 -4.48 11.59 -1.16
CA TYR A 118 -5.68 11.26 -0.40
C TYR A 118 -5.30 10.31 0.74
N ALA A 119 -5.87 10.54 1.92
CA ALA A 119 -5.71 9.67 3.07
C ALA A 119 -6.78 8.57 3.04
N GLY A 120 -6.44 7.43 2.42
CA GLY A 120 -7.29 6.24 2.41
C GLY A 120 -6.92 5.28 3.55
N PHE A 121 -7.90 4.84 4.32
CA PHE A 121 -7.70 3.98 5.49
C PHE A 121 -8.49 2.67 5.37
N ALA A 122 -8.01 1.64 6.05
CA ALA A 122 -8.64 0.32 6.13
C ALA A 122 -8.43 -0.30 7.52
N ARG A 123 -9.27 -1.28 7.88
CA ARG A 123 -9.14 -2.03 9.14
C ARG A 123 -8.12 -3.18 9.05
N GLY A 124 -7.83 -3.65 7.84
CA GLY A 124 -6.92 -4.77 7.58
C GLY A 124 -7.57 -6.14 7.80
N TYR A 125 -7.53 -7.02 6.80
CA TYR A 125 -8.18 -8.33 6.86
C TYR A 125 -7.20 -9.51 6.93
N GLN A 126 -5.91 -9.28 6.70
CA GLN A 126 -4.91 -10.35 6.61
C GLN A 126 -4.22 -10.58 7.95
N ASP A 127 -4.61 -11.65 8.63
CA ASP A 127 -4.00 -12.08 9.90
C ASP A 127 -2.47 -12.16 9.85
N ARG A 128 -1.93 -12.59 8.70
CA ARG A 128 -0.50 -12.79 8.44
C ARG A 128 0.36 -11.66 8.99
N TRP A 129 -0.09 -10.42 8.85
CA TRP A 129 0.69 -9.26 9.25
C TRP A 129 -0.05 -8.31 10.17
N VAL A 130 -1.39 -8.26 10.10
CA VAL A 130 -2.19 -7.41 11.02
C VAL A 130 -1.97 -7.87 12.46
N ASN A 131 -1.93 -9.18 12.72
CA ASN A 131 -1.69 -9.72 14.05
C ASN A 131 -0.32 -9.34 14.63
N VAL A 132 0.66 -9.08 13.76
CA VAL A 132 2.05 -8.78 14.16
C VAL A 132 2.24 -7.28 14.32
N LEU A 133 1.82 -6.48 13.34
CA LEU A 133 2.03 -5.03 13.35
C LEU A 133 1.00 -4.31 14.24
N GLY A 134 -0.22 -4.84 14.36
CA GLY A 134 -1.28 -4.33 15.24
C GLY A 134 -1.29 -4.97 16.64
N GLN A 135 -0.30 -5.78 16.99
CA GLN A 135 -0.30 -6.57 18.23
C GLN A 135 -0.43 -5.72 19.51
N GLN A 136 0.11 -4.49 19.49
CA GLN A 136 0.06 -3.54 20.60
C GLN A 136 -1.37 -3.12 20.97
N TYR A 137 -2.29 -3.22 20.02
CA TYR A 137 -3.72 -2.94 20.21
C TYR A 137 -4.55 -4.22 20.26
N HIS A 138 -3.91 -5.40 20.30
CA HIS A 138 -4.56 -6.71 20.24
C HIS A 138 -5.52 -6.86 19.04
N VAL A 139 -5.15 -6.28 17.91
CA VAL A 139 -5.92 -6.35 16.67
C VAL A 139 -5.48 -7.56 15.85
N THR A 140 -6.47 -8.28 15.32
CA THR A 140 -6.25 -9.34 14.33
C THR A 140 -6.82 -8.94 12.97
N GLY A 141 -6.67 -9.76 11.93
CA GLY A 141 -7.38 -9.55 10.67
C GLY A 141 -8.88 -9.38 10.91
N ALA A 142 -9.47 -8.34 10.34
CA ALA A 142 -10.87 -7.99 10.52
C ALA A 142 -11.78 -9.03 9.85
N PRO A 143 -12.54 -9.82 10.63
CA PRO A 143 -13.42 -10.84 10.09
C PRO A 143 -14.72 -10.26 9.49
N MET A 144 -15.07 -9.02 9.84
CA MET A 144 -16.24 -8.30 9.31
C MET A 144 -17.58 -9.00 9.57
N ASP A 145 -17.66 -9.77 10.66
CA ASP A 145 -18.79 -10.65 11.00
C ASP A 145 -19.59 -10.18 12.23
N GLY A 146 -19.25 -9.03 12.82
CA GLY A 146 -19.89 -8.51 14.03
C GLY A 146 -19.52 -9.25 15.33
N SER A 147 -18.53 -10.15 15.28
CA SER A 147 -17.99 -10.83 16.47
C SER A 147 -17.37 -9.84 17.47
N SER A 148 -17.03 -10.32 18.67
CA SER A 148 -16.27 -9.53 19.65
C SER A 148 -14.95 -9.02 19.08
N ILE A 149 -14.31 -9.81 18.21
CA ILE A 149 -13.08 -9.44 17.50
C ILE A 149 -13.36 -8.32 16.50
N ASP A 150 -14.39 -8.43 15.66
CA ASP A 150 -14.75 -7.35 14.71
C ASP A 150 -15.07 -6.05 15.45
N ASN A 151 -15.82 -6.13 16.55
CA ASN A 151 -16.18 -4.97 17.36
C ASN A 151 -14.97 -4.33 18.05
N HIS A 152 -14.03 -5.14 18.54
CA HIS A 152 -12.76 -4.64 19.08
C HIS A 152 -11.96 -3.90 17.99
N ASN A 153 -11.78 -4.52 16.83
CA ASN A 153 -11.07 -3.91 15.70
C ASN A 153 -11.71 -2.60 15.23
N ARG A 154 -13.06 -2.48 15.28
CA ARG A 154 -13.75 -1.21 15.00
C ARG A 154 -13.39 -0.13 16.00
N LYS A 155 -13.41 -0.44 17.30
CA LYS A 155 -13.06 0.54 18.36
C LYS A 155 -11.62 1.02 18.29
N VAL A 156 -10.70 0.21 17.76
CA VAL A 156 -9.31 0.62 17.54
C VAL A 156 -9.18 1.50 16.29
N TYR A 157 -10.06 1.32 15.31
CA TYR A 157 -10.02 2.03 14.03
C TYR A 157 -10.77 3.38 14.04
N GLU A 158 -11.91 3.45 14.72
CA GLU A 158 -12.81 4.62 14.82
C GLU A 158 -12.46 5.52 16.00
#